data_AF-A0A1V2AVD9-F1
#
_entry.id   AF-A0A1V2AVD9-F1
#
_cell.length_a   1.000
_cell.length_b   1.000
_cell.length_c   1.000
_cell.angle_alpha   90.00
_cell.angle_beta   90.00
_cell.angle_gamma   90.00
#
_symmetry.space_group_name_H-M   'P 1'
#
loop_
_entity.id
_entity.type
_entity.pdbx_description
1 polymer ?
#
loop_
_entity_poly.entity_id
_entity_poly.type
_entity_poly.pdbx_seq_one_letter_code
_entity_poly.pdbx_strand_id
1 'polypeptide(L)' 'MISDKEKYLMALKKNNGRIDEISIGLNIGFSDEKTTQIIAELVNEGKIEFQSFGLCSYRVL' A
#
# COMPACT_ATOMS: atom_id res chain seq x y z
N MET A 1 7.85 -11.01 14.30
CA MET A 1 7.93 -9.58 13.90
C MET A 1 7.16 -9.45 12.60
N ILE A 2 6.23 -8.50 12.48
CA ILE A 2 5.48 -8.27 11.24
C ILE A 2 6.38 -7.48 10.28
N SER A 3 6.51 -7.95 9.05
CA SER A 3 7.32 -7.27 8.01
C SER A 3 6.70 -5.93 7.62
N ASP A 4 7.50 -5.02 7.07
CA ASP A 4 6.98 -3.72 6.63
C ASP A 4 5.97 -3.86 5.47
N LYS A 5 6.14 -4.89 4.62
CA LYS A 5 5.18 -5.26 3.57
C LYS A 5 3.83 -5.69 4.16
N GLU A 6 3.83 -6.52 5.20
CA GLU A 6 2.59 -6.92 5.89
C GLU A 6 1.91 -5.74 6.59
N LYS A 7 2.67 -4.84 7.22
CA LYS A 7 2.11 -3.61 7.81
C LYS A 7 1.40 -2.77 6.76
N TYR A 8 2.04 -2.57 5.60
CA TYR A 8 1.44 -1.82 4.50
C TYR A 8 0.20 -2.52 3.93
N LEU A 9 0.24 -3.83 3.70
CA LEU A 9 -0.91 -4.61 3.25
C LEU A 9 -2.12 -4.48 4.18
N MET A 10 -1.90 -4.57 5.49
CA MET A 10 -2.96 -4.39 6.48
C MET A 10 -3.55 -2.97 6.44
N ALA A 11 -2.68 -1.96 6.31
CA ALA A 11 -3.10 -0.57 6.21
C ALA A 11 -3.89 -0.30 4.91
N LEU A 12 -3.42 -0.82 3.78
CA LEU A 12 -4.09 -0.74 2.48
C LEU A 12 -5.48 -1.38 2.52
N LYS A 13 -5.59 -2.58 3.10
CA LYS A 13 -6.87 -3.28 3.28
C LYS A 13 -7.84 -2.48 4.16
N LYS A 14 -7.34 -1.84 5.22
CA LYS A 14 -8.14 -0.99 6.13
C LYS A 14 -8.52 0.34 5.50
N ASN A 15 -7.68 0.90 4.62
CA ASN A 15 -7.91 2.18 3.96
C ASN A 15 -9.16 2.16 3.08
N ASN A 16 -9.43 1.05 2.37
CA ASN A 16 -10.59 0.91 1.48
C ASN A 16 -10.74 2.08 0.49
N GLY A 17 -9.62 2.59 -0.02
CA GLY A 17 -9.57 3.67 -1.01
C GLY A 17 -9.85 5.09 -0.50
N ARG A 18 -9.85 5.33 0.82
CA ARG A 18 -10.20 6.64 1.43
C ARG A 18 -9.13 7.72 1.25
N ILE A 19 -7.86 7.32 1.26
CA ILE A 19 -6.69 8.18 0.99
C ILE A 19 -5.73 7.48 0.03
N ASP A 20 -4.81 8.22 -0.58
CA ASP A 20 -3.85 7.68 -1.56
C ASP A 20 -2.79 6.76 -0.93
N GLU A 21 -2.17 5.94 -1.78
CA GLU A 21 -1.17 4.94 -1.42
C GLU A 21 0.04 5.50 -0.64
N ILE A 22 0.48 6.72 -0.95
CA ILE A 22 1.60 7.36 -0.27
C ILE A 22 1.16 7.82 1.13
N SER A 23 -0.01 8.45 1.23
CA SER A 23 -0.58 8.84 2.52
C SER A 23 -0.81 7.66 3.46
N ILE A 24 -1.13 6.46 2.94
CA ILE A 24 -1.21 5.23 3.76
C ILE A 24 0.15 4.93 4.40
N GLY A 25 1.23 4.97 3.62
CA GLY A 25 2.59 4.73 4.08
C GLY A 25 3.06 5.75 5.12
N LEU A 26 2.83 7.04 4.85
CA LEU A 26 3.14 8.12 5.79
C LEU A 26 2.43 7.93 7.14
N ASN A 27 1.15 7.54 7.12
CA ASN A 27 0.35 7.32 8.34
C ASN A 27 0.85 6.15 9.21
N ILE A 28 1.59 5.21 8.64
CA ILE A 28 2.21 4.09 9.38
C ILE A 28 3.71 4.29 9.62
N GLY A 29 4.22 5.50 9.35
CA GLY A 29 5.60 5.90 9.64
C GLY A 29 6.62 5.53 8.57
N PHE A 30 6.19 5.29 7.33
CA PHE A 30 7.10 5.11 6.19
C PHE A 30 7.37 6.44 5.48
N SER A 31 8.49 6.52 4.77
CA SER A 31 8.74 7.60 3.81
C SER A 31 8.03 7.30 2.48
N ASP A 32 7.90 8.31 1.63
CA ASP A 32 7.42 8.15 0.25
C ASP A 32 8.24 7.10 -0.53
N GLU A 33 9.57 7.22 -0.51
CA GLU A 33 10.48 6.28 -1.18
C GLU A 33 10.28 4.84 -0.71
N LYS A 34 10.18 4.63 0.61
CA LYS A 34 9.97 3.31 1.20
C LYS A 34 8.59 2.76 0.82
N THR A 35 7.57 3.61 0.82
CA THR A 35 6.20 3.23 0.46
C THR A 35 6.14 2.78 -0.99
N THR A 36 6.74 3.56 -1.90
CA THR A 36 6.83 3.24 -3.33
C THR A 36 7.58 1.92 -3.56
N GLN A 37 8.69 1.68 -2.85
CA GLN A 37 9.40 0.40 -2.94
C GLN A 37 8.52 -0.78 -2.49
N ILE A 38 7.83 -0.66 -1.36
CA ILE A 38 6.94 -1.70 -0.84
C ILE A 38 5.81 -2.00 -1.82
N ILE A 39 5.20 -0.98 -2.41
CA ILE A 39 4.16 -1.14 -3.44
C ILE A 39 4.71 -1.92 -4.62
N ALA A 40 5.89 -1.54 -5.15
CA ALA A 40 6.52 -2.24 -6.27
C ALA A 40 6.80 -3.72 -5.97
N GLU A 41 7.31 -4.03 -4.78
CA GLU A 41 7.51 -5.42 -4.34
C GLU A 41 6.18 -6.19 -4.24
N LEU A 42 5.14 -5.59 -3.66
CA LEU A 42 3.84 -6.24 -3.50
C LEU A 42 3.11 -6.46 -4.82
N VAL A 43 3.29 -5.58 -5.80
CA VAL A 43 2.80 -5.77 -7.18
C VAL A 43 3.55 -6.94 -7.84
N ASN A 44 4.88 -6.98 -7.73
CA ASN A 44 5.69 -8.06 -8.29
C ASN A 44 5.38 -9.42 -7.65
N GLU A 45 5.00 -9.44 -6.37
CA GLU A 45 4.54 -10.62 -5.65
C GLU A 45 3.08 -11.01 -5.93
N GLY A 46 2.33 -10.20 -6.68
CA GLY A 46 0.91 -10.43 -6.95
C GLY A 46 0.03 -10.36 -5.69
N LYS A 47 0.41 -9.52 -4.72
CA LYS A 47 -0.36 -9.30 -3.47
C LYS A 47 -1.34 -8.13 -3.58
N ILE A 48 -1.03 -7.18 -4.45
CA ILE A 48 -1.88 -6.04 -4.75
C ILE A 48 -1.93 -5.84 -6.26
N GLU A 49 -3.00 -5.24 -6.75
CA GLU A 49 -3.16 -4.88 -8.15
C GLU A 49 -3.57 -3.42 -8.29
N PHE A 50 -3.28 -2.85 -9.46
CA PHE A 50 -3.72 -1.51 -9.81
C PHE A 50 -5.23 -1.48 -10.05
N GLN A 51 -5.94 -0.53 -9.45
CA GLN A 51 -7.32 -0.20 -9.77
C GLN A 51 -7.42 1.28 -10.19
N SER A 52 -8.01 1.55 -11.36
CA SER A 52 -8.12 2.92 -11.90
C SER A 52 -9.12 3.84 -11.19
N PHE A 53 -9.73 3.40 -10.08
CA PHE A 53 -10.84 4.12 -9.46
C PHE A 53 -10.53 4.52 -8.01
N GLY A 54 -10.60 5.83 -7.74
CA GLY A 54 -10.53 6.40 -6.39
C GLY A 54 -9.23 7.16 -6.11
N LEU A 55 -9.05 7.52 -4.84
CA LEU A 55 -7.85 8.22 -4.36
C LEU A 55 -6.65 7.28 -4.24
N CYS A 56 -6.89 5.98 -4.04
CA CYS A 56 -5.84 4.96 -3.97
C CYS A 56 -5.85 4.12 -5.24
N SER A 57 -4.69 4.03 -5.87
CA SER A 57 -4.50 3.31 -7.12
C SER A 57 -4.36 1.80 -6.95
N TYR A 58 -4.37 1.28 -5.71
CA TYR A 58 -4.07 -0.12 -5.42
C TYR A 58 -5.12 -0.76 -4.52
N ARG A 59 -5.38 -2.04 -4.77
CA ARG A 59 -6.19 -2.89 -3.88
C ARG A 59 -5.50 -4.20 -3.58
N VAL A 60 -5.82 -4.78 -2.43
CA VAL A 60 -5.37 -6.11 -2.04
C VAL A 60 -6.15 -7.17 -2.82
N LEU A 61 -5.44 -8.17 -3.34
CA LEU A 61 -5.99 -9.36 -4.00
C LEU A 61 -6.53 -10.38 -2.98
#